data_AF-A0A0C9WLI9-F1
#
_entry.id   AF-A0A0C9WLI9-F1
#
_cell.length_a   1.000
_cell.length_b   1.000
_cell.length_c   1.000
_cell.angle_alpha   90.00
_cell.angle_beta   90.00
_cell.angle_gamma   90.00
#
_symmetry.space_group_name_H-M   'P 1'
#
loop_
_entity.id
_entity.type
_entity.pdbx_description
1 polymer ?
#
loop_
_entity_poly.entity_id
_entity_poly.type
_entity_poly.pdbx_seq_one_letter_code
_entity_poly.pdbx_strand_id
1 'polypeptide(L)'
;PNLHVSMDLDFLKDWVEDYEDDQAFGRIWADKERLAKNRKANSRFLRDERGLLFFLDESYQPRLCVPKKRRNFILREAHESPLESAHVGA
;
A
#
# COMPACT_ATOMS: atom_id res chain seq x y z
N PRO A 1 16.79 19.11 -1.60
CA PRO A 1 16.19 18.62 -0.33
C PRO A 1 15.79 17.15 -0.48
N ASN A 2 16.57 16.24 0.10
CA ASN A 2 16.22 14.81 0.11
C ASN A 2 15.41 14.56 1.39
N LEU A 3 14.09 14.50 1.27
CA LEU A 3 13.22 14.09 2.37
C LEU A 3 13.45 12.59 2.61
N HIS A 4 14.20 12.26 3.64
CA HIS A 4 14.41 10.88 4.06
C HIS A 4 13.19 10.44 4.87
N VAL A 5 12.17 9.92 4.19
CA VAL A 5 10.99 9.33 4.85
C VAL A 5 11.30 7.89 5.21
N SER A 6 11.71 7.65 6.45
CA SER A 6 11.78 6.30 7.02
C SER A 6 10.48 6.00 7.75
N MET A 7 9.81 4.91 7.38
CA MET A 7 8.65 4.41 8.12
C MET A 7 9.15 3.61 9.31
N ASP A 8 8.51 3.77 10.47
CA ASP A 8 8.81 2.97 11.66
C ASP A 8 8.67 1.46 11.35
N LEU A 9 9.61 0.66 11.84
CA LEU A 9 9.70 -0.76 11.48
C LEU A 9 8.57 -1.59 12.09
N ASP A 10 8.14 -1.25 13.31
CA ASP A 10 7.01 -1.93 13.96
C ASP A 10 5.72 -1.56 13.23
N PHE A 11 5.55 -0.29 12.88
CA PHE A 11 4.42 0.15 12.06
C PHE A 11 4.36 -0.56 10.70
N LEU A 12 5.51 -0.75 10.04
CA LEU A 12 5.61 -1.48 8.78
C LEU A 12 5.28 -2.97 8.96
N LYS A 13 5.77 -3.59 10.04
CA LYS A 13 5.48 -4.99 10.35
C LYS A 13 3.98 -5.21 10.54
N ASP A 14 3.35 -4.39 11.36
CA ASP A 14 1.90 -4.46 11.58
C ASP A 14 1.14 -4.24 10.27
N TRP A 15 1.65 -3.36 9.39
CA TRP A 15 1.03 -3.11 8.09
C TRP A 15 1.05 -4.34 7.19
N VAL A 16 2.18 -5.03 7.18
CA VAL A 16 2.35 -6.25 6.40
C VAL A 16 1.45 -7.36 6.93
N GLU A 17 1.36 -7.52 8.26
CA GLU A 17 0.47 -8.49 8.91
C GLU A 17 -1.00 -8.23 8.57
N ASP A 18 -1.41 -6.95 8.50
CA ASP A 18 -2.78 -6.59 8.12
C ASP A 18 -3.15 -7.01 6.68
N TYR A 19 -2.18 -7.28 5.79
CA TYR A 19 -2.51 -7.86 4.48
C TYR A 19 -3.02 -9.30 4.58
N GLU A 20 -2.48 -10.10 5.51
CA GLU A 20 -2.83 -11.51 5.67
C GLU A 20 -4.29 -11.68 6.10
N ASP A 21 -4.76 -10.78 6.98
CA ASP A 21 -6.13 -10.74 7.48
C ASP A 21 -7.12 -10.00 6.57
N ASP A 22 -6.63 -9.27 5.56
CA ASP A 22 -7.51 -8.46 4.70
C ASP A 22 -8.20 -9.33 3.65
N GLN A 23 -9.53 -9.24 3.59
CA GLN A 23 -10.34 -10.02 2.65
C GLN A 23 -9.96 -9.80 1.17
N ALA A 24 -9.55 -8.58 0.80
CA ALA A 24 -9.20 -8.22 -0.57
C ALA A 24 -7.74 -8.57 -0.88
N PHE A 25 -6.84 -8.44 0.10
CA PHE A 25 -5.39 -8.59 -0.14
C PHE A 25 -4.80 -9.92 0.33
N GLY A 26 -5.39 -10.63 1.29
CA GLY A 26 -4.80 -11.84 1.88
C GLY A 26 -4.53 -12.94 0.86
N ARG A 27 -5.46 -13.18 -0.07
CA ARG A 27 -5.24 -14.13 -1.17
C ARG A 27 -4.14 -13.70 -2.14
N ILE A 28 -4.03 -12.39 -2.40
CA ILE A 28 -3.00 -11.82 -3.30
C ILE A 28 -1.63 -11.90 -2.61
N TRP A 29 -1.61 -11.64 -1.31
CA TRP A 29 -0.42 -11.67 -0.48
C TRP A 29 0.16 -13.07 -0.31
N ALA A 30 -0.72 -14.07 -0.11
CA ALA A 30 -0.32 -15.48 0.00
C ALA A 30 0.24 -16.05 -1.32
N ASP A 31 -0.16 -15.50 -2.47
CA ASP A 31 0.29 -15.94 -3.80
C ASP A 31 1.68 -15.39 -4.16
N LYS A 32 2.71 -15.98 -3.53
CA LYS A 32 4.12 -15.62 -3.73
C LYS A 32 4.59 -15.82 -5.17
N GLU A 33 4.03 -16.80 -5.89
CA GLU A 33 4.38 -17.02 -7.29
C GLU A 33 3.91 -15.87 -8.17
N ARG A 34 2.68 -15.40 -7.98
CA ARG A 34 2.15 -14.23 -8.70
C ARG A 34 2.97 -12.98 -8.41
N LEU A 35 3.36 -12.78 -7.16
CA LEU A 35 4.19 -11.63 -6.77
C LEU A 35 5.63 -11.72 -7.30
N ALA A 36 6.20 -12.93 -7.38
CA ALA A 36 7.54 -13.16 -7.95
C ALA A 36 7.56 -13.07 -9.49
N LYS A 37 6.48 -13.51 -10.15
CA LYS A 37 6.33 -13.50 -11.61
C LYS A 37 5.87 -12.15 -12.17
N ASN A 38 5.83 -11.09 -11.36
CA ASN A 38 5.38 -9.74 -11.74
C ASN A 38 6.11 -9.10 -12.94
N ARG A 39 7.25 -9.63 -13.37
CA ARG A 39 7.90 -9.22 -14.63
C ARG A 39 7.40 -9.96 -15.88
N LYS A 40 6.69 -11.07 -15.74
CA LYS A 40 6.33 -12.01 -16.84
C LYS A 40 4.84 -12.32 -16.96
N ALA A 41 4.05 -12.14 -15.91
CA ALA A 41 2.60 -12.32 -15.96
C ALA A 41 1.93 -10.95 -15.84
N ASN A 42 0.80 -10.74 -16.53
CA ASN A 42 -0.06 -9.53 -16.51
C ASN A 42 -0.67 -9.22 -15.13
N SER A 43 0.09 -9.40 -14.04
CA SER A 43 -0.31 -9.10 -12.68
C SER A 43 -0.23 -7.59 -12.46
N ARG A 44 -1.36 -6.99 -12.11
CA ARG A 44 -1.41 -5.58 -11.69
C ARG A 44 -0.98 -5.37 -10.23
N PHE A 45 -0.42 -6.37 -9.56
CA PHE A 45 -0.06 -6.23 -8.14
C PHE A 45 1.43 -6.46 -7.94
N LEU A 46 2.13 -5.50 -7.34
CA LEU A 46 3.56 -5.54 -7.05
C LEU A 46 3.82 -5.64 -5.55
N ARG A 47 4.90 -6.32 -5.16
CA ARG A 47 5.42 -6.31 -3.80
C ARG A 47 6.82 -5.71 -3.82
N ASP A 48 7.08 -4.72 -2.98
CA ASP A 48 8.41 -4.13 -2.84
C ASP A 48 9.29 -4.92 -1.85
N GLU A 49 10.55 -4.50 -1.70
CA GLU A 49 11.54 -5.12 -0.82
C GLU A 49 11.17 -5.00 0.67
N ARG A 50 10.32 -4.03 1.03
CA ARG A 50 9.80 -3.82 2.38
C ARG A 50 8.57 -4.67 2.68
N GLY A 51 8.02 -5.36 1.68
CA GLY A 51 6.80 -6.14 1.81
C GLY A 51 5.52 -5.32 1.64
N LEU A 52 5.58 -4.10 1.12
CA LEU A 52 4.38 -3.34 0.80
C LEU A 52 3.78 -3.83 -0.52
N LEU A 53 2.45 -3.96 -0.55
CA LEU A 53 1.69 -4.36 -1.73
C LEU A 53 1.21 -3.11 -2.48
N PHE A 54 1.39 -3.10 -3.80
CA PHE A 54 0.98 -2.03 -4.68
C PHE A 54 0.08 -2.56 -5.79
N PHE A 55 -0.89 -1.77 -6.22
CA PHE A 55 -1.68 -2.00 -7.42
C PHE A 55 -1.25 -1.04 -8.53
N LEU A 56 -1.05 -1.55 -9.73
CA LEU A 56 -0.80 -0.78 -10.94
C LEU A 56 -2.14 -0.31 -11.50
N ASP A 57 -2.35 1.01 -11.46
CA ASP A 57 -3.54 1.62 -12.04
C ASP A 57 -3.51 1.58 -13.58
N GLU A 58 -4.52 2.19 -14.21
CA GLU A 58 -4.67 2.21 -15.68
C GLU A 58 -3.47 2.86 -16.40
N SER A 59 -2.74 3.73 -15.70
CA SER A 59 -1.52 4.38 -16.19
C SER A 59 -0.25 3.65 -15.75
N TYR A 60 -0.38 2.42 -15.23
CA TYR A 60 0.72 1.64 -14.65
C TYR A 60 1.46 2.36 -13.50
N GLN A 61 0.79 3.29 -12.81
CA GLN A 61 1.36 3.93 -11.63
C GLN A 61 1.09 3.05 -10.40
N PRO A 62 2.10 2.78 -9.57
CA PRO A 62 1.93 1.98 -8.37
C PRO A 62 1.19 2.79 -7.29
N ARG A 63 0.03 2.29 -6.88
CA ARG A 63 -0.77 2.79 -5.76
C ARG A 63 -0.63 1.84 -4.59
N LEU A 64 -0.31 2.35 -3.40
CA LEU A 64 -0.21 1.53 -2.19
C LEU A 64 -1.56 0.87 -1.90
N CYS A 65 -1.57 -0.46 -1.77
CA CYS A 65 -2.74 -1.18 -1.29
C CYS A 65 -2.87 -0.95 0.21
N VAL A 66 -3.94 -0.28 0.64
CA VAL A 66 -4.21 0.02 2.05
C VAL A 66 -5.16 -1.02 2.65
N PRO A 67 -4.72 -1.86 3.61
CA PRO A 67 -5.60 -2.78 4.32
C PRO A 67 -6.81 -2.06 4.92
N LYS A 68 -7.98 -2.70 4.91
CA LYS A 68 -9.25 -2.11 5.38
C LYS A 68 -9.14 -1.56 6.80
N LYS A 69 -8.43 -2.26 7.69
CA LYS A 69 -8.20 -1.84 9.08
C LYS A 69 -7.44 -0.50 9.18
N ARG A 70 -6.63 -0.14 8.18
CA ARG A 70 -5.79 1.07 8.16
C ARG A 70 -6.39 2.28 7.45
N ARG A 71 -7.50 2.10 6.72
CA ARG A 71 -8.11 3.21 5.95
C ARG A 71 -8.52 4.38 6.84
N ASN A 72 -9.13 4.10 7.99
CA ASN A 72 -9.55 5.15 8.93
C ASN A 72 -8.36 5.92 9.50
N PHE A 73 -7.26 5.23 9.81
CA PHE A 73 -6.02 5.85 10.25
C PHE A 73 -5.51 6.83 9.18
N ILE A 74 -5.38 6.38 7.93
CA ILE A 74 -4.89 7.24 6.83
C ILE A 74 -5.81 8.42 6.58
N LEU A 75 -7.14 8.21 6.56
CA LEU A 75 -8.10 9.29 6.36
C LEU A 75 -8.00 10.35 7.45
N ARG A 76 -7.79 9.92 8.70
CA ARG A 76 -7.57 10.83 9.82
C ARG A 76 -6.26 11.60 9.67
N GLU A 77 -5.15 10.92 9.43
CA GLU A 77 -3.85 11.58 9.24
C GLU A 77 -3.86 12.55 8.05
N ALA A 78 -4.54 12.20 6.95
CA ALA A 78 -4.69 13.07 5.80
C ALA A 78 -5.54 14.32 6.11
N HIS A 79 -6.58 14.16 6.92
CA HIS A 79 -7.42 15.29 7.37
C HIS A 79 -6.72 16.16 8.43
N GLU A 80 -5.89 15.57 9.29
CA GLU A 80 -5.18 16.25 10.37
C GLU A 80 -3.83 16.83 9.94
N SER A 81 -3.28 16.43 8.78
CA SER A 81 -2.06 16.98 8.20
C SER A 81 -2.29 18.45 7.79
N PRO A 82 -1.66 19.44 8.46
CA PRO A 82 -1.88 20.86 8.16
C PRO A 82 -1.39 21.29 6.77
N LEU A 83 -0.65 20.41 6.08
CA LEU A 83 -0.08 20.65 4.75
C LEU A 83 -0.97 20.14 3.60
N GLU A 84 -1.94 19.25 3.86
CA GLU A 84 -2.79 18.60 2.85
C GLU A 84 -4.28 19.00 3.03
N SER A 85 -4.57 20.18 3.59
CA SER A 85 -5.93 20.74 3.62
C SER A 85 -6.33 21.41 2.29
N ALA A 86 -5.95 20.83 1.15
CA ALA A 86 -6.29 21.38 -0.16
C ALA A 86 -7.35 20.49 -0.83
N HIS A 87 -8.62 20.82 -0.55
CA HIS A 87 -9.80 20.60 -1.41
C HIS A 87 -9.63 19.62 -2.58
N VAL A 88 -10.12 18.39 -2.41
CA VAL A 88 -10.64 17.62 -3.55
C VAL A 88 -12.09 17.26 -3.24
N GLY A 89 -12.95 18.25 -3.47
CA GLY A 89 -14.36 18.09 -3.74
C GLY A 89 -14.66 18.89 -5.00
N ALA A 90 -14.91 18.18 -6.10
CA ALA A 90 -15.56 18.70 -7.30
C ALA A 90 -16.53 17.61 -7.79
#